data_AF-A0A8T5M0F4-F1
#
_entry.id   AF-A0A8T5M0F4-F1
#
_cell.length_a   1.000
_cell.length_b   1.000
_cell.length_c   1.000
_cell.angle_alpha   90.00
_cell.angle_beta   90.00
_cell.angle_gamma   90.00
#
_symmetry.space_group_name_H-M   'P 1'
#
loop_
_entity.id
_entity.type
_entity.pdbx_description
1 polymer ?
#
loop_
_entity_poly.entity_id
_entity_poly.type
_entity_poly.pdbx_seq_one_letter_code
_entity_poly.pdbx_strand_id
1 'polypeptide(L)'
;MNQQEDKKPKRSDSTDEALVARIEALRKEPFRNIEMYSPHTGNISFIDPASKDRPDDRKPIANGSAVYAKTRSNSGSALYWITRMGDPRKIIAPVDGMVSELADLEGVSVQAGTHLMTIQHQLTLEEAQSIILQDYVNVLKAHGPGEYALASEFAERLASERIGKIQVQTGDPLVRKVAMKMEDTICSGIAGTVVGIYFSGRPLLEKDEPLVGICPAADLAAYNQAKAMVEEYWQDL
;
A
#
# COMPACT_ATOMS: atom_id res chain seq x y z
N MET A 1 -12.56 28.13 -51.01
CA MET A 1 -13.54 28.47 -49.94
C MET A 1 -14.48 27.30 -49.80
N ASN A 2 -14.57 26.53 -48.72
CA ASN A 2 -13.93 26.51 -47.42
C ASN A 2 -13.85 25.02 -47.05
N GLN A 3 -12.70 24.57 -46.57
CA GLN A 3 -12.61 23.29 -45.85
C GLN A 3 -13.19 23.53 -44.45
N GLN A 4 -14.20 22.76 -44.09
CA GLN A 4 -14.81 22.77 -42.77
C GLN A 4 -14.08 21.69 -41.98
N GLU A 5 -13.06 22.10 -41.22
CA GLU A 5 -12.39 21.25 -40.25
C GLU A 5 -13.34 20.94 -39.10
N ASP A 6 -13.85 19.71 -39.07
CA ASP A 6 -14.52 19.13 -37.90
C ASP A 6 -13.51 19.02 -36.75
N LYS A 7 -13.53 20.02 -35.87
CA LYS A 7 -12.83 20.00 -34.58
C LYS A 7 -13.40 18.88 -33.71
N LYS A 8 -12.64 17.80 -33.55
CA LYS A 8 -12.84 16.84 -32.45
C LYS A 8 -12.89 17.59 -31.11
N PRO A 9 -13.81 17.22 -30.18
CA PRO A 9 -13.89 17.86 -28.89
C PRO A 9 -12.62 17.61 -28.07
N LYS A 10 -12.08 18.69 -27.49
CA LYS A 10 -10.92 18.65 -26.58
C LYS A 10 -11.27 17.80 -25.35
N ARG A 11 -10.52 16.72 -25.12
CA ARG A 11 -10.58 15.85 -23.93
C ARG A 11 -9.90 16.46 -22.68
N SER A 12 -9.45 17.72 -22.73
CA SER A 12 -8.50 18.27 -21.76
C SER A 12 -9.13 18.76 -20.45
N ASP A 13 -10.29 19.43 -20.49
CA ASP A 13 -10.69 20.25 -19.34
C ASP A 13 -11.48 19.46 -18.27
N SER A 14 -12.24 18.44 -18.68
CA SER A 14 -13.04 17.61 -17.76
C SER A 14 -12.20 16.63 -16.94
N THR A 15 -11.03 16.25 -17.45
CA THR A 15 -10.17 15.25 -16.82
C THR A 15 -9.36 15.87 -15.68
N ASP A 16 -8.93 17.12 -15.86
CA ASP A 16 -8.20 17.88 -14.85
C ASP A 16 -9.11 18.29 -13.67
N GLU A 17 -10.35 18.70 -13.94
CA GLU A 17 -11.33 18.97 -12.87
C GLU A 17 -11.67 17.72 -12.05
N ALA A 18 -11.81 16.56 -12.70
CA ALA A 18 -12.06 15.29 -12.02
C ALA A 18 -10.87 14.85 -11.17
N LEU A 19 -9.64 15.06 -11.66
CA LEU A 19 -8.41 14.79 -10.92
C LEU A 19 -8.31 15.68 -9.67
N VAL A 20 -8.52 16.99 -9.82
CA VAL A 20 -8.50 17.94 -8.69
C VAL A 20 -9.58 17.57 -7.66
N ALA A 21 -10.80 17.26 -8.09
CA ALA A 21 -11.86 16.82 -7.20
C ALA A 21 -11.50 15.54 -6.42
N ARG A 22 -10.78 14.60 -7.07
CA ARG A 22 -10.30 13.37 -6.41
C ARG A 22 -9.17 13.64 -5.42
N ILE A 23 -8.25 14.55 -5.74
CA ILE A 23 -7.21 15.01 -4.81
C ILE A 23 -7.86 15.69 -3.60
N GLU A 24 -8.83 16.57 -3.80
CA GLU A 24 -9.55 17.25 -2.72
C GLU A 24 -10.35 16.27 -1.85
N ALA A 25 -10.99 15.27 -2.46
CA ALA A 25 -11.71 14.23 -1.71
C ALA A 25 -10.74 13.44 -0.81
N LEU A 26 -9.57 13.05 -1.34
CA LEU A 26 -8.52 12.39 -0.56
C LEU A 26 -7.95 13.30 0.53
N ARG A 27 -7.89 14.62 0.31
CA ARG A 27 -7.44 15.59 1.32
C ARG A 27 -8.47 15.82 2.44
N LYS A 28 -9.76 15.73 2.14
CA LYS A 28 -10.84 15.86 3.14
C LYS A 28 -10.86 14.69 4.11
N GLU A 29 -10.57 13.49 3.60
CA GLU A 29 -10.45 12.27 4.40
C GLU A 29 -9.10 11.60 4.10
N PRO A 30 -7.96 12.16 4.59
CA PRO A 30 -6.63 11.63 4.32
C PRO A 30 -6.33 10.43 5.21
N PHE A 31 -7.35 9.61 5.49
CA PHE A 31 -7.29 8.56 6.48
C PHE A 31 -7.69 7.23 5.86
N ARG A 32 -6.89 6.21 6.15
CA ARG A 32 -7.20 4.81 5.87
C ARG A 32 -7.46 4.08 7.18
N ASN A 33 -8.61 3.44 7.27
CA ASN A 33 -8.93 2.58 8.40
C ASN A 33 -8.33 1.20 8.18
N ILE A 34 -7.55 0.74 9.15
CA ILE A 34 -6.93 -0.57 9.17
C ILE A 34 -7.54 -1.34 10.32
N GLU A 35 -8.36 -2.30 9.97
CA GLU A 35 -9.02 -3.19 10.92
C GLU A 35 -8.03 -4.26 11.38
N MET A 36 -7.94 -4.43 12.69
CA MET A 36 -7.09 -5.43 13.31
C MET A 36 -7.92 -6.57 13.87
N TYR A 37 -7.55 -7.77 13.46
CA TYR A 37 -8.21 -9.01 13.85
C TYR A 37 -7.29 -9.88 14.70
N SER A 38 -7.86 -10.67 15.60
CA SER A 38 -7.10 -11.66 16.36
C SER A 38 -6.50 -12.72 15.40
N PRO A 39 -5.17 -12.94 15.38
CA PRO A 39 -4.58 -13.92 14.49
C PRO A 39 -4.90 -15.36 14.92
N HIS A 40 -5.15 -15.56 16.22
CA HIS A 40 -5.39 -16.86 16.84
C HIS A 40 -6.48 -16.74 17.90
N THR A 41 -6.94 -17.90 18.39
CA THR A 41 -7.79 -17.98 19.58
C THR A 41 -6.93 -17.84 20.84
N GLY A 42 -7.36 -17.00 21.79
CA GLY A 42 -6.64 -16.78 23.05
C GLY A 42 -7.20 -15.62 23.86
N ASN A 43 -6.62 -15.39 25.03
CA ASN A 43 -7.02 -14.29 25.91
C ASN A 43 -6.30 -13.00 25.49
N ILE A 44 -7.07 -11.93 25.33
CA ILE A 44 -6.55 -10.61 24.94
C ILE A 44 -6.18 -9.80 26.18
N SER A 45 -5.06 -9.09 26.11
CA SER A 45 -4.69 -8.06 27.08
C SER A 45 -4.10 -6.86 26.36
N PHE A 46 -4.82 -5.75 26.35
CA PHE A 46 -4.40 -4.50 25.74
C PHE A 46 -3.26 -3.85 26.54
N ILE A 47 -2.35 -3.17 25.83
CA ILE A 47 -1.15 -2.56 26.39
C ILE A 47 -1.33 -1.06 26.47
N ASP A 48 -1.22 -0.48 27.67
CA ASP A 48 -1.28 0.99 27.79
C ASP A 48 -0.21 1.61 26.88
N PRO A 49 -0.59 2.42 25.88
CA PRO A 49 0.37 2.99 24.94
C PRO A 49 1.29 4.05 25.58
N ALA A 50 1.00 4.53 26.79
CA ALA A 50 1.93 5.35 27.59
C ALA A 50 3.00 4.50 28.32
N SER A 51 2.84 3.18 28.35
CA SER A 51 3.81 2.25 28.94
C SER A 51 5.06 2.18 28.07
N LYS A 52 6.16 2.75 28.57
CA LYS A 52 7.49 2.56 27.98
C LYS A 52 7.91 1.12 28.19
N ASP A 53 7.64 0.27 27.20
CA ASP A 53 8.14 -1.11 27.01
C ASP A 53 8.82 -1.71 28.25
N ARG A 54 8.02 -2.32 29.12
CA ARG A 54 8.50 -3.39 29.98
C ARG A 54 7.77 -4.68 29.61
N PRO A 55 8.50 -5.77 29.33
CA PRO A 55 7.93 -7.09 29.01
C PRO A 55 6.98 -7.65 30.08
N ASP A 56 7.03 -7.11 31.30
CA ASP A 56 6.36 -7.64 32.49
C ASP A 56 5.24 -6.72 33.02
N ASP A 57 5.02 -5.54 32.42
CA ASP A 57 3.91 -4.66 32.80
C ASP A 57 2.63 -5.11 32.07
N ARG A 58 2.15 -6.32 32.43
CA ARG A 58 0.79 -6.81 32.15
C ARG A 58 -0.22 -6.06 33.02
N LYS A 59 -0.21 -4.73 32.98
CA LYS A 59 -1.21 -3.95 33.72
C LYS A 59 -2.48 -3.94 32.88
N PRO A 60 -3.54 -4.64 33.31
CA PRO A 60 -4.83 -4.55 32.63
C PRO A 60 -5.27 -3.09 32.66
N ILE A 61 -5.70 -2.59 31.51
CA ILE A 61 -6.15 -1.21 31.40
C ILE A 61 -7.58 -1.15 31.96
N ALA A 62 -7.78 -0.37 33.01
CA ALA A 62 -9.13 0.05 33.39
C ALA A 62 -9.63 1.04 32.32
N ASN A 63 -10.76 0.74 31.67
CA ASN A 63 -11.36 1.54 30.59
C ASN A 63 -10.50 1.65 29.32
N GLY A 64 -10.06 0.51 28.76
CA GLY A 64 -9.23 0.43 27.54
C GLY A 64 -9.65 1.37 26.42
N SER A 65 -10.94 1.43 26.06
CA SER A 65 -11.39 2.23 24.92
C SER A 65 -11.13 3.74 25.07
N ALA A 66 -11.14 4.29 26.29
CA ALA A 66 -10.89 5.71 26.51
C ALA A 66 -9.39 6.07 26.41
N VAL A 67 -8.50 5.15 26.77
CA VAL A 67 -7.04 5.34 26.70
C VAL A 67 -6.54 5.25 25.26
N TYR A 68 -7.11 4.35 24.46
CA TYR A 68 -6.71 4.19 23.05
C TYR A 68 -7.33 5.23 22.11
N ALA A 69 -8.54 5.72 22.38
CA ALA A 69 -9.28 6.63 21.48
C ALA A 69 -8.58 7.98 21.17
N LYS A 70 -7.43 8.27 21.80
CA LYS A 70 -6.61 9.47 21.53
C LYS A 70 -5.13 9.18 21.44
N THR A 71 -4.74 7.90 21.40
CA THR A 71 -3.32 7.56 21.40
C THR A 71 -2.82 7.31 19.99
N ARG A 72 -1.74 8.02 19.65
CA ARG A 72 -0.96 7.78 18.45
C ARG A 72 -0.13 6.52 18.65
N SER A 73 -0.39 5.51 17.84
CA SER A 73 0.44 4.32 17.70
C SER A 73 1.42 4.54 16.57
N ASN A 74 2.70 4.30 16.80
CA ASN A 74 3.68 4.23 15.72
C ASN A 74 3.81 2.79 15.24
N SER A 75 4.18 2.56 13.99
CA SER A 75 4.52 1.25 13.46
C SER A 75 5.58 0.58 14.36
N GLY A 76 5.36 -0.69 14.68
CA GLY A 76 6.17 -1.43 15.64
C GLY A 76 5.80 -1.24 17.11
N SER A 77 4.92 -0.29 17.44
CA SER A 77 4.45 -0.11 18.83
C SER A 77 3.60 -1.29 19.27
N ALA A 78 3.72 -1.63 20.54
CA ALA A 78 2.95 -2.69 21.18
C ALA A 78 1.47 -2.33 21.27
N LEU A 79 0.58 -3.16 20.73
CA LEU A 79 -0.86 -2.93 20.83
C LEU A 79 -1.51 -3.81 21.88
N TYR A 80 -1.35 -5.13 21.78
CA TYR A 80 -1.94 -6.07 22.72
C TYR A 80 -1.14 -7.37 22.80
N TRP A 81 -1.38 -8.12 23.86
CA TRP A 81 -0.94 -9.50 24.00
C TRP A 81 -2.10 -10.44 23.72
N ILE A 82 -1.81 -11.52 23.01
CA ILE A 82 -2.70 -12.68 22.91
C ILE A 82 -2.04 -13.88 23.59
N THR A 83 -2.68 -14.40 24.64
CA THR A 83 -2.19 -15.58 25.36
C THR A 83 -2.92 -16.81 24.90
N ARG A 84 -2.19 -17.75 24.27
CA ARG A 84 -2.74 -19.05 23.84
C ARG A 84 -2.02 -20.16 24.59
N MET A 85 -2.76 -20.99 25.32
CA MET A 85 -2.20 -22.12 26.07
C MET A 85 -1.03 -21.74 26.98
N GLY A 86 -1.08 -20.53 27.57
CA GLY A 86 -0.01 -20.01 28.44
C GLY A 86 1.16 -19.33 27.72
N ASP A 87 1.19 -19.33 26.37
CA ASP A 87 2.20 -18.63 25.57
C ASP A 87 1.68 -17.24 25.14
N PRO A 88 2.19 -16.14 25.72
CA PRO A 88 1.79 -14.78 25.34
C PRO A 88 2.55 -14.31 24.10
N ARG A 89 1.81 -13.93 23.05
CA ARG A 89 2.37 -13.31 21.84
C ARG A 89 2.03 -11.83 21.79
N LYS A 90 3.05 -11.01 21.57
CA LYS A 90 2.92 -9.55 21.41
C LYS A 90 2.48 -9.25 19.97
N ILE A 91 1.41 -8.49 19.82
CA ILE A 91 0.98 -7.95 18.53
C ILE A 91 1.35 -6.48 18.47
N ILE A 92 1.97 -6.09 17.36
CA ILE A 92 2.49 -4.75 17.09
C ILE A 92 1.62 -4.05 16.05
N ALA A 93 1.65 -2.71 16.06
CA ALA A 93 1.00 -1.90 15.03
C ALA A 93 1.71 -2.06 13.69
N PRO A 94 0.99 -2.39 12.60
CA PRO A 94 1.59 -2.51 11.27
C PRO A 94 1.98 -1.16 10.69
N VAL A 95 1.22 -0.10 11.01
CA VAL A 95 1.43 1.26 10.51
C VAL A 95 1.29 2.29 11.62
N ASP A 96 1.76 3.51 11.34
CA ASP A 96 1.51 4.67 12.18
C ASP A 96 0.03 5.06 12.13
N GLY A 97 -0.58 5.50 13.22
CA GLY A 97 -1.96 5.95 13.19
C GLY A 97 -2.55 6.23 14.56
N MET A 98 -3.82 6.62 14.58
CA MET A 98 -4.59 6.75 15.81
C MET A 98 -5.56 5.58 15.94
N VAL A 99 -5.69 5.01 17.13
CA VAL A 99 -6.72 3.99 17.35
C VAL A 99 -8.07 4.69 17.45
N SER A 100 -8.92 4.50 16.43
CA SER A 100 -10.24 5.12 16.35
C SER A 100 -11.31 4.32 17.10
N GLU A 101 -11.18 3.00 17.08
CA GLU A 101 -12.12 2.06 17.71
C GLU A 101 -11.36 0.98 18.46
N LEU A 102 -11.87 0.59 19.62
CA LEU A 102 -11.36 -0.51 20.43
C LEU A 102 -12.52 -1.35 20.94
N ALA A 103 -12.47 -2.65 20.69
CA ALA A 103 -13.42 -3.62 21.23
C ALA A 103 -13.20 -3.84 22.73
N ASP A 104 -14.29 -3.94 23.48
CA ASP A 104 -14.26 -4.21 24.93
C ASP A 104 -14.03 -5.71 25.21
N LEU A 105 -12.80 -6.15 24.96
CA LEU A 105 -12.39 -7.57 25.01
C LEU A 105 -11.21 -7.81 25.98
N GLU A 106 -10.96 -6.90 26.92
CA GLU A 106 -9.87 -7.03 27.90
C GLU A 106 -10.07 -8.27 28.80
N GLY A 107 -9.08 -9.15 28.82
CA GLY A 107 -9.13 -10.41 29.57
C GLY A 107 -10.06 -11.47 28.99
N VAL A 108 -10.74 -11.19 27.87
CA VAL A 108 -11.69 -12.11 27.22
C VAL A 108 -10.96 -13.07 26.29
N SER A 109 -11.41 -14.33 26.27
CA SER A 109 -10.95 -15.32 25.29
C SER A 109 -11.70 -15.11 23.98
N VAL A 110 -10.98 -14.75 22.92
CA VAL A 110 -11.55 -14.48 21.59
C VAL A 110 -11.18 -15.61 20.63
N GLN A 111 -12.01 -15.82 19.60
CA GLN A 111 -11.68 -16.73 18.49
C GLN A 111 -10.77 -16.04 17.48
N ALA A 112 -10.03 -16.80 16.68
CA ALA A 112 -9.28 -16.24 15.54
C ALA A 112 -10.23 -15.50 14.56
N GLY A 113 -9.81 -14.34 14.07
CA GLY A 113 -10.61 -13.49 13.19
C GLY A 113 -11.61 -12.58 13.91
N THR A 114 -11.52 -12.45 15.24
CA THR A 114 -12.34 -11.49 15.99
C THR A 114 -11.77 -10.09 15.81
N HIS A 115 -12.59 -9.11 15.45
CA HIS A 115 -12.17 -7.69 15.37
C HIS A 115 -11.82 -7.17 16.76
N LEU A 116 -10.68 -6.47 16.87
CA LEU A 116 -10.15 -5.98 18.14
C LEU A 116 -10.05 -4.45 18.18
N MET A 117 -9.60 -3.84 17.09
CA MET A 117 -9.45 -2.40 17.00
C MET A 117 -9.36 -1.94 15.55
N THR A 118 -9.57 -0.64 15.35
CA THR A 118 -9.38 0.04 14.07
C THR A 118 -8.32 1.12 14.23
N ILE A 119 -7.27 1.07 13.39
CA ILE A 119 -6.23 2.10 13.33
C ILE A 119 -6.56 3.02 12.15
N GLN A 120 -6.77 4.29 12.44
CA GLN A 120 -6.89 5.35 11.46
C GLN A 120 -5.48 5.86 11.10
N HIS A 121 -4.97 5.44 9.95
CA HIS A 121 -3.67 5.83 9.42
C HIS A 121 -3.82 7.06 8.53
N GLN A 122 -3.01 8.10 8.76
CA GLN A 122 -2.94 9.24 7.86
C GLN A 122 -2.10 8.89 6.63
N LEU A 123 -2.70 9.01 5.44
CA LEU A 123 -2.05 8.67 4.18
C LEU A 123 -0.76 9.50 3.98
N THR A 124 0.31 8.78 3.68
CA THR A 124 1.57 9.37 3.23
C THR A 124 1.45 9.90 1.79
N LEU A 125 2.36 10.79 1.39
CA LEU A 125 2.44 11.27 0.01
C LEU A 125 2.55 10.10 -0.99
N GLU A 126 3.36 9.09 -0.67
CA GLU A 126 3.56 7.92 -1.53
C GLU A 126 2.27 7.10 -1.70
N GLU A 127 1.48 6.94 -0.64
CA GLU A 127 0.19 6.24 -0.71
C GLU A 127 -0.86 7.05 -1.47
N ALA A 128 -0.93 8.36 -1.24
CA ALA A 128 -1.81 9.26 -1.98
C ALA A 128 -1.50 9.23 -3.48
N GLN A 129 -0.20 9.29 -3.83
CA GLN A 129 0.27 9.09 -5.21
C GLN A 129 -0.16 7.74 -5.76
N SER A 130 0.02 6.65 -5.01
CA SER A 130 -0.38 5.31 -5.46
C SER A 130 -1.88 5.22 -5.77
N ILE A 131 -2.74 5.78 -4.91
CA ILE A 131 -4.21 5.74 -5.10
C ILE A 131 -4.65 6.53 -6.34
N ILE A 132 -4.02 7.68 -6.60
CA ILE A 132 -4.39 8.56 -7.71
C ILE A 132 -3.80 8.07 -9.02
N LEU A 133 -2.55 7.62 -8.99
CA LEU A 133 -1.80 7.26 -10.19
C LEU A 133 -2.15 5.86 -10.71
N GLN A 134 -2.81 5.01 -9.92
CA GLN A 134 -3.24 3.67 -10.33
C GLN A 134 -4.02 3.65 -11.65
N ASP A 135 -4.83 4.68 -11.93
CA ASP A 135 -5.64 4.77 -13.14
C ASP A 135 -4.81 4.93 -14.43
N TYR A 136 -3.57 5.41 -14.31
CA TYR A 136 -2.65 5.69 -15.42
C TYR A 136 -1.61 4.58 -15.62
N VAL A 137 -1.59 3.57 -14.74
CA VAL A 137 -0.53 2.57 -14.67
C VAL A 137 -1.10 1.19 -14.89
N ASN A 138 -0.57 0.48 -15.88
CA ASN A 138 -0.82 -0.94 -16.02
C ASN A 138 0.14 -1.70 -15.09
N VAL A 139 -0.43 -2.31 -14.05
CA VAL A 139 0.35 -3.09 -13.08
C VAL A 139 0.40 -4.54 -13.52
N LEU A 140 1.60 -4.99 -13.89
CA LEU A 140 1.89 -6.41 -14.11
C LEU A 140 1.79 -7.14 -12.77
N LYS A 141 1.05 -8.24 -12.73
CA LYS A 141 0.79 -9.01 -11.50
C LYS A 141 1.43 -10.39 -11.52
N ALA A 142 1.70 -10.92 -10.34
CA ALA A 142 2.21 -12.27 -10.13
C ALA A 142 1.19 -13.32 -10.61
N HIS A 143 1.61 -14.22 -11.50
CA HIS A 143 0.73 -15.25 -12.05
C HIS A 143 0.38 -16.38 -11.06
N GLY A 144 1.09 -16.48 -9.94
CA GLY A 144 0.88 -17.49 -8.91
C GLY A 144 1.97 -17.47 -7.84
N PRO A 145 1.89 -18.33 -6.81
CA PRO A 145 2.90 -18.36 -5.76
C PRO A 145 4.28 -18.76 -6.30
N GLY A 146 5.34 -18.11 -5.82
CA GLY A 146 6.72 -18.41 -6.20
C GLY A 146 7.73 -17.33 -5.82
N GLU A 147 9.01 -17.61 -6.04
CA GLU A 147 10.07 -16.62 -5.90
C GLU A 147 10.15 -15.78 -7.18
N TYR A 148 10.05 -14.46 -7.05
CA TYR A 148 10.14 -13.54 -8.19
C TYR A 148 11.46 -12.79 -8.16
N ALA A 149 12.08 -12.52 -9.32
CA ALA A 149 13.31 -11.76 -9.43
C ALA A 149 13.26 -10.89 -10.68
N LEU A 150 13.94 -9.75 -10.70
CA LEU A 150 14.08 -8.98 -11.94
C LEU A 150 14.84 -9.80 -13.00
N ALA A 151 14.40 -9.73 -14.26
CA ALA A 151 15.14 -10.26 -15.39
C ALA A 151 16.49 -9.53 -15.50
N SER A 152 17.56 -10.22 -15.92
CA SER A 152 18.93 -9.68 -15.86
C SER A 152 19.07 -8.40 -16.68
N GLU A 153 18.56 -8.42 -17.92
CA GLU A 153 18.56 -7.27 -18.82
C GLU A 153 17.81 -6.08 -18.20
N PHE A 154 16.67 -6.34 -17.55
CA PHE A 154 15.89 -5.30 -16.90
C PHE A 154 16.56 -4.76 -15.63
N ALA A 155 17.22 -5.62 -14.85
CA ALA A 155 17.98 -5.23 -13.67
C ALA A 155 19.20 -4.35 -14.03
N GLU A 156 19.88 -4.66 -15.14
CA GLU A 156 20.98 -3.83 -15.66
C GLU A 156 20.49 -2.44 -16.05
N ARG A 157 19.33 -2.36 -16.71
CA ARG A 157 18.69 -1.09 -17.06
C ARG A 157 18.25 -0.29 -15.85
N LEU A 158 17.77 -0.96 -14.79
CA LEU A 158 17.45 -0.31 -13.52
C LEU A 158 18.69 0.21 -12.78
N ALA A 159 19.84 -0.42 -12.98
CA ALA A 159 21.10 0.04 -12.42
C ALA A 159 21.67 1.26 -13.18
N SER A 160 21.40 1.38 -14.49
CA SER A 160 21.91 2.48 -15.33
C SER A 160 20.95 3.66 -15.43
N GLU A 161 19.64 3.43 -15.40
CA GLU A 161 18.60 4.42 -15.59
C GLU A 161 17.67 4.51 -14.38
N ARG A 162 17.14 5.71 -14.12
CA ARG A 162 16.16 5.91 -13.06
C ARG A 162 14.78 5.42 -13.50
N ILE A 163 14.02 4.85 -12.57
CA ILE A 163 12.58 4.61 -12.72
C ILE A 163 11.89 5.91 -13.19
N GLY A 164 11.01 5.79 -14.18
CA GLY A 164 10.39 6.92 -14.89
C GLY A 164 11.09 7.31 -16.20
N LYS A 165 12.26 6.74 -16.52
CA LYS A 165 12.93 6.91 -17.82
C LYS A 165 13.08 5.62 -18.63
N ILE A 166 12.99 4.47 -17.96
CA ILE A 166 13.15 3.16 -18.58
C ILE A 166 11.95 2.86 -19.47
N GLN A 167 12.19 2.75 -20.79
CA GLN A 167 11.15 2.39 -21.76
C GLN A 167 11.16 0.90 -22.09
N VAL A 168 10.01 0.26 -22.04
CA VAL A 168 9.84 -1.16 -22.35
C VAL A 168 8.95 -1.32 -23.57
N GLN A 169 9.25 -2.29 -24.41
CA GLN A 169 8.43 -2.73 -25.53
C GLN A 169 7.58 -3.92 -25.12
N THR A 170 6.48 -4.17 -25.86
CA THR A 170 5.70 -5.39 -25.69
C THR A 170 6.58 -6.60 -25.98
N GLY A 171 6.64 -7.55 -25.04
CA GLY A 171 7.47 -8.74 -25.13
C GLY A 171 8.80 -8.66 -24.37
N ASP A 172 9.22 -7.49 -23.90
CA ASP A 172 10.47 -7.34 -23.15
C ASP A 172 10.42 -8.16 -21.84
N PRO A 173 11.47 -8.93 -21.50
CA PRO A 173 11.51 -9.71 -20.27
C PRO A 173 11.72 -8.79 -19.05
N LEU A 174 10.77 -8.78 -18.13
CA LEU A 174 10.82 -7.89 -16.95
C LEU A 174 11.13 -8.65 -15.67
N VAL A 175 10.49 -9.80 -15.47
CA VAL A 175 10.55 -10.56 -14.22
C VAL A 175 10.75 -12.03 -14.53
N ARG A 176 11.56 -12.71 -13.72
CA ARG A 176 11.70 -14.16 -13.70
C ARG A 176 11.00 -14.71 -12.47
N LYS A 177 10.24 -15.77 -12.63
CA LYS A 177 9.58 -16.50 -11.57
C LYS A 177 10.24 -17.86 -11.44
N VAL A 178 10.62 -18.25 -10.23
CA VAL A 178 11.07 -19.60 -9.89
C VAL A 178 10.03 -20.23 -8.98
N ALA A 179 9.40 -21.31 -9.45
CA ALA A 179 8.48 -22.12 -8.66
C ALA A 179 8.76 -23.59 -8.90
N MET A 180 8.91 -24.37 -7.82
CA MET A 180 9.16 -25.82 -7.92
C MET A 180 10.33 -26.19 -8.85
N LYS A 181 11.43 -25.43 -8.81
CA LYS A 181 12.63 -25.58 -9.69
C LYS A 181 12.38 -25.34 -11.19
N MET A 182 11.20 -24.83 -11.56
CA MET A 182 10.92 -24.34 -12.91
C MET A 182 11.10 -22.82 -12.93
N GLU A 183 11.76 -22.31 -13.97
CA GLU A 183 11.95 -20.87 -14.18
C GLU A 183 11.10 -20.42 -15.38
N ASP A 184 10.22 -19.45 -15.13
CA ASP A 184 9.37 -18.80 -16.13
C ASP A 184 9.76 -17.33 -16.26
N THR A 185 9.74 -16.79 -17.47
CA THR A 185 9.95 -15.35 -17.71
C THR A 185 8.62 -14.67 -17.98
N ILE A 186 8.34 -13.60 -17.24
CA ILE A 186 7.18 -12.74 -17.40
C ILE A 186 7.61 -11.50 -18.19
N CYS A 187 7.01 -11.36 -19.36
CA CYS A 187 7.28 -10.27 -20.29
C CYS A 187 6.28 -9.13 -20.14
N SER A 188 6.66 -7.95 -20.64
CA SER A 188 5.76 -6.82 -20.73
C SER A 188 4.61 -7.09 -21.69
N GLY A 189 3.37 -6.93 -21.23
CA GLY A 189 2.18 -7.01 -22.09
C GLY A 189 1.92 -5.74 -22.91
N ILE A 190 2.54 -4.61 -22.54
CA ILE A 190 2.35 -3.31 -23.19
C ILE A 190 3.68 -2.58 -23.39
N ALA A 191 3.75 -1.69 -24.38
CA ALA A 191 4.86 -0.75 -24.50
C ALA A 191 4.61 0.50 -23.65
N GLY A 192 5.65 1.02 -23.00
CA GLY A 192 5.52 2.19 -22.14
C GLY A 192 6.76 2.47 -21.29
N THR A 193 6.59 3.36 -20.32
CA THR A 193 7.64 3.72 -19.36
C THR A 193 7.39 3.03 -18.04
N VAL A 194 8.43 2.43 -17.45
CA VAL A 194 8.34 1.85 -16.11
C VAL A 194 8.32 2.96 -15.07
N VAL A 195 7.25 3.00 -14.27
CA VAL A 195 7.01 4.03 -13.27
C VAL A 195 7.08 3.52 -11.83
N GLY A 196 7.07 2.20 -11.63
CA GLY A 196 7.18 1.61 -10.30
C GLY A 196 7.58 0.14 -10.33
N ILE A 197 8.24 -0.31 -9.27
CA ILE A 197 8.53 -1.71 -8.97
C ILE A 197 8.04 -1.96 -7.56
N TYR A 198 7.19 -2.95 -7.39
CA TYR A 198 6.45 -3.16 -6.15
C TYR A 198 6.98 -4.32 -5.30
N PHE A 199 8.05 -4.97 -5.76
CA PHE A 199 8.67 -6.11 -5.08
C PHE A 199 10.19 -5.90 -4.93
N SER A 200 10.78 -6.44 -3.87
CA SER A 200 12.18 -6.21 -3.51
C SER A 200 13.03 -7.48 -3.66
N GLY A 201 13.90 -7.51 -4.67
CA GLY A 201 14.89 -8.58 -4.84
C GLY A 201 14.29 -9.93 -5.23
N ARG A 202 14.48 -10.96 -4.37
CA ARG A 202 13.87 -12.29 -4.50
C ARG A 202 12.77 -12.57 -3.46
N PRO A 203 11.62 -11.87 -3.49
CA PRO A 203 10.55 -12.13 -2.56
C PRO A 203 9.74 -13.36 -2.98
N LEU A 204 9.24 -14.06 -1.97
CA LEU A 204 8.16 -15.03 -2.13
C LEU A 204 6.85 -14.23 -2.21
N LEU A 205 6.19 -14.26 -3.36
CA LEU A 205 4.94 -13.52 -3.59
C LEU A 205 3.80 -14.50 -3.84
N GLU A 206 2.60 -14.11 -3.43
CA GLU A 206 1.36 -14.81 -3.76
C GLU A 206 0.81 -14.41 -5.14
N LYS A 207 -0.26 -15.09 -5.56
CA LYS A 207 -0.96 -14.76 -6.80
C LYS A 207 -1.53 -13.34 -6.74
N ASP A 208 -1.50 -12.66 -7.88
CA ASP A 208 -2.08 -11.33 -8.13
C ASP A 208 -1.38 -10.17 -7.41
N GLU A 209 -0.28 -10.43 -6.70
CA GLU A 209 0.56 -9.39 -6.12
C GLU A 209 1.21 -8.52 -7.21
N PRO A 210 1.33 -7.20 -6.99
CA PRO A 210 1.88 -6.27 -7.97
C PRO A 210 3.38 -6.48 -8.16
N LEU A 211 3.84 -6.48 -9.42
CA LEU A 211 5.26 -6.65 -9.78
C LEU A 211 5.85 -5.34 -10.31
N VAL A 212 5.40 -4.90 -11.49
CA VAL A 212 5.96 -3.75 -12.21
C VAL A 212 4.83 -2.89 -12.74
N GLY A 213 4.91 -1.58 -12.52
CA GLY A 213 3.97 -0.59 -13.04
C GLY A 213 4.49 0.03 -14.33
N ILE A 214 3.73 -0.09 -15.41
CA ILE A 214 4.08 0.43 -16.73
C ILE A 214 3.02 1.46 -17.15
N CYS A 215 3.47 2.68 -17.42
CA CYS A 215 2.61 3.75 -17.94
C CYS A 215 2.75 3.83 -19.46
N PRO A 216 1.67 3.71 -20.24
CA PRO A 216 1.71 3.92 -21.68
C PRO A 216 2.25 5.29 -22.05
N ALA A 217 2.95 5.40 -23.18
CA ALA A 217 3.52 6.67 -23.63
C ALA A 217 2.46 7.78 -23.84
N ALA A 218 1.23 7.39 -24.19
CA ALA A 218 0.10 8.32 -24.35
C ALA A 218 -0.32 8.97 -23.02
N ASP A 219 -0.22 8.24 -21.90
CA ASP A 219 -0.70 8.66 -20.59
C ASP A 219 0.43 9.26 -19.73
N LEU A 220 1.69 9.13 -20.15
CA LEU A 220 2.86 9.58 -19.39
C LEU A 220 2.85 11.07 -19.07
N ALA A 221 2.35 11.91 -19.97
CA ALA A 221 2.22 13.35 -19.71
C ALA A 221 1.20 13.63 -18.60
N ALA A 222 0.03 12.99 -18.68
CA ALA A 222 -1.02 13.12 -17.67
C ALA A 222 -0.58 12.51 -16.33
N TYR A 223 0.13 11.38 -16.33
CA TYR A 223 0.72 10.76 -15.15
C TYR A 223 1.68 11.72 -14.43
N ASN A 224 2.59 12.37 -15.17
CA ASN A 224 3.55 13.30 -14.56
C ASN A 224 2.88 14.58 -14.04
N GLN A 225 1.86 15.09 -14.75
CA GLN A 225 1.05 16.21 -14.29
C GLN A 225 0.31 15.86 -13.01
N ALA A 226 -0.38 14.71 -12.98
CA ALA A 226 -1.09 14.23 -11.79
C ALA A 226 -0.14 14.02 -10.62
N LYS A 227 1.04 13.43 -10.86
CA LYS A 227 2.05 13.25 -9.82
C LYS A 227 2.51 14.59 -9.24
N ALA A 228 2.80 15.57 -10.09
CA ALA A 228 3.21 16.90 -9.64
C ALA A 228 2.11 17.63 -8.85
N MET A 229 0.86 17.52 -9.31
CA MET A 229 -0.30 18.07 -8.58
C MET A 229 -0.46 17.43 -7.20
N VAL A 230 -0.34 16.09 -7.10
CA VAL A 230 -0.40 15.43 -5.79
C VAL A 230 0.73 15.91 -4.88
N GLU A 231 1.97 16.02 -5.39
CA GLU A 231 3.10 16.52 -4.61
C GLU A 231 2.87 17.95 -4.08
N GLU A 232 2.39 18.85 -4.93
CA GLU A 232 2.09 20.23 -4.54
C GLU A 232 0.99 20.30 -3.49
N TYR A 233 -0.12 19.58 -3.70
CA TYR A 233 -1.27 19.63 -2.79
C TYR A 233 -1.02 18.92 -1.45
N TRP A 234 -0.12 17.93 -1.40
CA TRP A 234 0.20 17.19 -0.19
C TRP A 234 1.34 17.81 0.64
N GLN A 235 2.15 18.71 0.07
CA GLN A 235 3.15 19.47 0.85
C GLN A 235 2.50 20.43 1.87
N ASP A 236 1.22 20.75 1.67
CA ASP A 236 0.43 21.66 2.53
C ASP A 236 -0.31 20.96 3.70
N LEU A 237 0.01 19.69 4.00
CA LEU A 237 -0.61 18.85 5.05
C LEU A 237 0.38 18.54 6.17
#